data_AF-A0A2E7DI01-F1
#
_entry.id   AF-A0A2E7DI01-F1
#
_cell.length_a   1.000
_cell.length_b   1.000
_cell.length_c   1.000
_cell.angle_alpha   90.00
_cell.angle_beta   90.00
_cell.angle_gamma   90.00
#
_symmetry.space_group_name_H-M   'P 1'
#
loop_
_entity.id
_entity.type
_entity.pdbx_description
1 polymer ?
#
loop_
_entity_poly.entity_id
_entity_poly.type
_entity_poly.pdbx_seq_one_letter_code
_entity_poly.pdbx_strand_id
1 'polypeptide(L)'
;MQKPCTTLSASIWVNLHAFPGILYGLASDIFDRRTVIAVSLFIGGGFCFAIVLVPVPGFGALSGLTIVYDGITYAIYPIAVSHTNNYLDPTDLVNARAGLIMAMAIGAVLGPLFTSLIMEWVGPNGLFVFSVGTCLVLGGFGLFRMECRAARSMEEQGPHVLVSRTEVVSAELDPRAGLGDVEGGPVHAELNWDRLEIALFRLLRTRSIR
;
A
#
# COMPACT_ATOMS: atom_id res chain seq x y z
N MET A 1 20.83 -5.16 28.11
CA MET A 1 21.88 -5.43 27.11
C MET A 1 21.24 -6.09 25.89
N GLN A 2 20.72 -5.29 24.95
CA GLN A 2 19.92 -5.73 23.79
C GLN A 2 20.89 -6.00 22.63
N LYS A 3 21.00 -7.25 22.17
CA LYS A 3 22.00 -7.64 21.17
C LYS A 3 21.70 -6.98 19.81
N PRO A 4 22.65 -6.29 19.16
CA PRO A 4 22.43 -5.62 17.87
C PRO A 4 22.10 -6.57 16.69
N CYS A 5 22.27 -7.89 16.85
CA CYS A 5 22.00 -8.87 15.79
C CYS A 5 20.51 -9.03 15.42
N THR A 6 19.56 -8.78 16.33
CA THR A 6 18.14 -9.04 16.04
C THR A 6 17.51 -7.98 15.14
N THR A 7 18.04 -6.75 15.17
CA THR A 7 17.52 -5.65 14.33
C THR A 7 17.92 -5.85 12.87
N LEU A 8 19.16 -6.31 12.61
CA LEU A 8 19.62 -6.61 11.26
C LEU A 8 18.82 -7.77 10.64
N SER A 9 18.57 -8.84 11.42
CA SER A 9 17.75 -9.96 10.95
C SER A 9 16.33 -9.50 10.63
N ALA A 10 15.71 -8.69 11.49
CA ALA A 10 14.35 -8.19 11.24
C ALA A 10 14.26 -7.33 9.97
N SER A 11 15.24 -6.44 9.73
CA SER A 11 15.28 -5.61 8.52
C SER A 11 15.49 -6.44 7.25
N ILE A 12 16.36 -7.45 7.28
CA ILE A 12 16.54 -8.38 6.15
C ILE A 12 15.25 -9.12 5.85
N TRP A 13 14.56 -9.58 6.90
CA TRP A 13 13.26 -10.24 6.80
C TRP A 13 12.20 -9.35 6.13
N VAL A 14 12.08 -8.10 6.54
CA VAL A 14 11.11 -7.14 5.95
C VAL A 14 11.41 -6.85 4.47
N ASN A 15 12.69 -6.69 4.11
CA ASN A 15 13.08 -6.42 2.72
C ASN A 15 12.91 -7.64 1.80
N LEU A 16 13.11 -8.85 2.33
CA LEU A 16 12.91 -10.07 1.57
C LEU A 16 11.43 -10.25 1.16
N HIS A 17 10.48 -9.79 1.97
CA HIS A 17 9.05 -9.82 1.64
C HIS A 17 8.67 -8.86 0.50
N ALA A 18 9.43 -7.79 0.27
CA ALA A 18 9.15 -6.85 -0.81
C ALA A 18 9.51 -7.41 -2.20
N PHE A 19 10.46 -8.34 -2.27
CA PHE A 19 10.98 -8.87 -3.53
C PHE A 19 9.95 -9.65 -4.37
N PRO A 20 9.18 -10.61 -3.79
CA PRO A 20 8.12 -11.29 -4.53
C PRO A 20 7.00 -10.34 -4.98
N GLY A 21 6.75 -9.27 -4.22
CA GLY A 21 5.75 -8.26 -4.56
C GLY A 21 6.08 -7.48 -5.83
N ILE A 22 7.37 -7.23 -6.10
CA ILE A 22 7.84 -6.58 -7.33
C ILE A 22 7.61 -7.48 -8.55
N LEU A 23 7.90 -8.78 -8.44
CA LEU A 23 7.67 -9.75 -9.53
C LEU A 23 6.17 -9.88 -9.85
N TYR A 24 5.33 -9.90 -8.84
CA TYR A 24 3.87 -9.91 -9.02
C TYR A 24 3.33 -8.60 -9.60
N GLY A 25 3.90 -7.45 -9.21
CA GLY A 25 3.59 -6.15 -9.80
C GLY A 25 3.88 -6.10 -11.30
N LEU A 26 5.04 -6.62 -11.73
CA LEU A 26 5.42 -6.72 -13.14
C LEU A 26 4.54 -7.72 -13.91
N ALA A 27 4.15 -8.84 -13.29
CA ALA A 27 3.23 -9.79 -13.90
C ALA A 27 1.82 -9.21 -14.08
N SER A 28 1.42 -8.26 -13.22
CA SER A 28 0.11 -7.61 -13.30
C SER A 28 -0.07 -6.73 -14.55
N ASP A 29 0.99 -6.32 -15.23
CA ASP A 29 0.90 -5.46 -16.43
C ASP A 29 0.33 -6.20 -17.65
N ILE A 30 0.27 -7.53 -17.62
CA ILE A 30 -0.14 -8.37 -18.74
C ILE A 30 -1.60 -8.87 -18.60
N PHE A 31 -2.21 -8.69 -17.42
CA PHE A 31 -3.53 -9.24 -17.10
C PHE A 31 -4.50 -8.18 -16.57
N ASP A 32 -5.82 -8.42 -16.70
CA ASP A 32 -6.83 -7.55 -16.09
C ASP A 32 -6.60 -7.46 -14.57
N ARG A 33 -6.34 -6.24 -14.08
CA ARG A 33 -5.97 -5.94 -12.69
C ARG A 33 -6.93 -6.57 -11.68
N ARG A 34 -8.22 -6.68 -12.03
CA ARG A 34 -9.25 -7.28 -11.16
C ARG A 34 -9.04 -8.80 -10.99
N THR A 35 -8.74 -9.49 -12.09
CA THR A 35 -8.43 -10.93 -12.10
C THR A 35 -7.15 -11.20 -11.33
N VAL A 36 -6.11 -10.36 -11.50
CA VAL A 36 -4.84 -10.51 -10.78
C VAL A 36 -5.04 -10.40 -9.27
N ILE A 37 -5.81 -9.43 -8.80
CA ILE A 37 -6.12 -9.29 -7.36
C ILE A 37 -6.86 -10.53 -6.86
N ALA A 38 -7.91 -10.97 -7.55
CA ALA A 38 -8.71 -12.12 -7.12
C ALA A 38 -7.87 -13.41 -7.05
N VAL A 39 -7.12 -13.72 -8.11
CA VAL A 39 -6.22 -14.89 -8.17
C VAL A 39 -5.15 -14.81 -7.09
N SER A 40 -4.56 -13.63 -6.86
CA SER A 40 -3.55 -13.44 -5.82
C SER A 40 -4.10 -13.72 -4.42
N LEU A 41 -5.34 -13.30 -4.14
CA LEU A 41 -6.02 -13.58 -2.87
C LEU A 41 -6.28 -15.08 -2.69
N PHE A 42 -6.70 -15.80 -3.74
CA PHE A 42 -6.89 -17.26 -3.65
C PHE A 42 -5.57 -18.01 -3.49
N ILE A 43 -4.51 -17.63 -4.21
CA ILE A 43 -3.18 -18.24 -4.06
C ILE A 43 -2.64 -17.99 -2.64
N GLY A 44 -2.71 -16.75 -2.15
CA GLY A 44 -2.31 -16.41 -0.78
C GLY A 44 -3.10 -17.19 0.27
N GLY A 45 -4.41 -17.28 0.12
CA GLY A 45 -5.28 -18.10 0.97
C GLY A 45 -4.91 -19.59 0.92
N GLY A 46 -4.56 -20.11 -0.25
CA GLY A 46 -4.09 -21.49 -0.43
C GLY A 46 -2.78 -21.76 0.33
N PHE A 47 -1.83 -20.83 0.31
CA PHE A 47 -0.60 -20.94 1.10
C PHE A 47 -0.88 -20.91 2.61
N CYS A 48 -1.73 -20.00 3.09
CA CYS A 48 -2.13 -19.99 4.50
C CYS A 48 -2.85 -21.28 4.89
N PHE A 49 -3.71 -21.82 4.01
CA PHE A 49 -4.40 -23.08 4.25
C PHE A 49 -3.42 -24.25 4.34
N ALA A 50 -2.41 -24.28 3.46
CA ALA A 50 -1.34 -25.27 3.53
C ALA A 50 -0.56 -25.21 4.85
N ILE A 51 -0.31 -24.01 5.40
CA ILE A 51 0.31 -23.85 6.72
C ILE A 51 -0.58 -24.44 7.83
N VAL A 52 -1.89 -24.17 7.79
CA VAL A 52 -2.85 -24.68 8.80
C VAL A 52 -2.89 -26.21 8.83
N LEU A 53 -2.73 -26.87 7.68
CA LEU A 53 -2.74 -28.34 7.58
C LEU A 53 -1.49 -29.01 8.16
N VAL A 54 -0.39 -28.27 8.36
CA VAL A 54 0.85 -28.80 8.92
C VAL A 54 0.89 -28.48 10.43
N PRO A 55 0.80 -29.48 11.33
CA PRO A 55 0.70 -29.23 12.77
C PRO A 55 1.95 -28.56 13.38
N VAL A 56 3.13 -28.83 12.82
CA VAL A 56 4.42 -28.27 13.26
C VAL A 56 5.31 -28.05 12.03
N PRO A 57 5.11 -26.97 11.27
CA PRO A 57 6.00 -26.65 10.16
C PRO A 57 7.38 -26.32 10.70
N GLY A 58 8.43 -26.94 10.15
CA GLY A 58 9.80 -26.56 10.46
C GLY A 58 10.03 -25.09 10.15
N PHE A 59 10.89 -24.42 10.91
CA PHE A 59 11.13 -22.97 10.78
C PHE A 59 11.36 -22.52 9.33
N GLY A 60 12.15 -23.27 8.54
CA GLY A 60 12.38 -22.96 7.13
C GLY A 60 11.14 -23.04 6.24
N ALA A 61 10.26 -24.03 6.46
CA ALA A 61 9.02 -24.19 5.70
C ALA A 61 8.01 -23.10 6.04
N LEU A 62 7.85 -22.80 7.34
CA LEU A 62 7.00 -21.70 7.81
C LEU A 62 7.48 -20.37 7.21
N SER A 63 8.78 -20.10 7.33
CA SER A 63 9.44 -18.90 6.81
C SER A 63 9.20 -18.72 5.31
N GLY A 64 9.46 -19.78 4.52
CA GLY A 64 9.28 -19.72 3.07
C GLY A 64 7.84 -19.43 2.67
N LEU A 65 6.87 -20.08 3.31
CA LEU A 65 5.44 -19.89 3.02
C LEU A 65 4.96 -18.49 3.41
N THR A 66 5.40 -17.96 4.56
CA THR A 66 5.05 -16.59 4.98
C THR A 66 5.68 -15.54 4.07
N ILE A 67 6.92 -15.73 3.61
CA ILE A 67 7.57 -14.82 2.66
C ILE A 67 6.76 -14.73 1.36
N VAL A 68 6.33 -15.87 0.82
CA VAL A 68 5.53 -15.91 -0.41
C VAL A 68 4.17 -15.26 -0.21
N TYR A 69 3.47 -15.62 0.88
CA TYR A 69 2.17 -15.03 1.22
C TYR A 69 2.24 -13.51 1.41
N ASP A 70 3.21 -13.02 2.19
CA ASP A 70 3.39 -11.60 2.45
C ASP A 70 3.78 -10.85 1.17
N GLY A 71 4.63 -11.43 0.34
CA GLY A 71 5.04 -10.84 -0.93
C GLY A 71 3.87 -10.67 -1.92
N ILE A 72 2.99 -11.68 -2.01
CA ILE A 72 1.76 -11.58 -2.81
C ILE A 72 0.87 -10.46 -2.26
N THR A 73 0.66 -10.43 -0.93
CA THR A 73 -0.20 -9.43 -0.28
C THR A 73 0.35 -8.01 -0.40
N TYR A 74 1.67 -7.86 -0.45
CA TYR A 74 2.33 -6.57 -0.64
C TYR A 74 2.03 -5.97 -2.01
N ALA A 75 1.93 -6.81 -3.07
CA ALA A 75 1.63 -6.37 -4.43
C ALA A 75 0.17 -5.92 -4.62
N ILE A 76 -0.77 -6.41 -3.82
CA ILE A 76 -2.21 -6.10 -3.98
C ILE A 76 -2.49 -4.60 -3.84
N TYR A 77 -1.85 -3.93 -2.87
CA TYR A 77 -2.08 -2.52 -2.60
C TYR A 77 -1.71 -1.60 -3.78
N PRO A 78 -0.49 -1.61 -4.33
CA PRO A 78 -0.16 -0.76 -5.49
C PRO A 78 -1.00 -1.10 -6.73
N ILE A 79 -1.38 -2.37 -6.93
CA ILE A 79 -2.30 -2.74 -8.02
C ILE A 79 -3.67 -2.08 -7.80
N ALA A 80 -4.23 -2.13 -6.59
CA ALA A 80 -5.50 -1.50 -6.25
C ALA A 80 -5.46 0.03 -6.35
N VAL A 81 -4.36 0.66 -5.91
CA VAL A 81 -4.14 2.11 -6.06
C VAL A 81 -4.10 2.49 -7.54
N SER A 82 -3.31 1.78 -8.35
CA SER A 82 -3.22 2.06 -9.79
C SER A 82 -4.58 1.84 -10.48
N HIS A 83 -5.35 0.83 -10.06
CA HIS A 83 -6.69 0.59 -10.58
C HIS A 83 -7.61 1.76 -10.26
N THR A 84 -7.59 2.26 -9.03
CA THR A 84 -8.42 3.38 -8.58
C THR A 84 -8.05 4.68 -9.30
N ASN A 85 -6.75 4.95 -9.47
CA ASN A 85 -6.26 6.13 -10.18
C ASN A 85 -6.75 6.20 -11.64
N ASN A 86 -7.00 5.06 -12.30
CA ASN A 86 -7.51 5.04 -13.67
C ASN A 86 -8.99 5.47 -13.80
N TYR A 87 -9.73 5.62 -12.69
CA TYR A 87 -11.14 6.03 -12.69
C TYR A 87 -11.38 7.41 -12.08
N LEU A 88 -10.32 8.14 -11.73
CA LEU A 88 -10.42 9.41 -11.00
C LEU A 88 -9.80 10.53 -11.81
N ASP A 89 -10.49 11.67 -11.82
CA ASP A 89 -9.93 12.91 -12.33
C ASP A 89 -8.80 13.40 -11.40
N PRO A 90 -7.79 14.11 -11.94
CA PRO A 90 -6.61 14.49 -11.15
C PRO A 90 -6.94 15.31 -9.89
N THR A 91 -8.02 16.08 -9.94
CA THR A 91 -8.56 16.88 -8.81
C THR A 91 -9.09 16.02 -7.67
N ASP A 92 -9.60 14.82 -7.95
CA ASP A 92 -10.18 13.90 -6.96
C ASP A 92 -9.18 12.86 -6.45
N LEU A 93 -8.01 12.74 -7.08
CA LEU A 93 -6.98 11.75 -6.71
C LEU A 93 -6.51 11.91 -5.26
N VAL A 94 -6.37 13.14 -4.76
CA VAL A 94 -5.90 13.40 -3.38
C VAL A 94 -6.94 12.92 -2.36
N ASN A 95 -8.21 13.27 -2.58
CA ASN A 95 -9.32 12.87 -1.70
C ASN A 95 -9.52 11.35 -1.71
N ALA A 96 -9.44 10.72 -2.88
CA ALA A 96 -9.59 9.27 -3.00
C ALA A 96 -8.43 8.51 -2.35
N ARG A 97 -7.18 8.97 -2.52
CA ARG A 97 -6.00 8.38 -1.88
C ARG A 97 -6.09 8.49 -0.36
N ALA A 98 -6.56 9.61 0.18
CA ALA A 98 -6.81 9.76 1.61
C ALA A 98 -7.84 8.74 2.13
N GLY A 99 -8.92 8.50 1.39
CA GLY A 99 -9.90 7.46 1.69
C GLY A 99 -9.30 6.05 1.70
N LEU A 100 -8.42 5.74 0.75
CA LEU A 100 -7.74 4.44 0.65
C LEU A 100 -6.80 4.18 1.84
N ILE A 101 -6.07 5.22 2.28
CA ILE A 101 -5.20 5.15 3.46
C ILE A 101 -6.02 5.01 4.74
N MET A 102 -7.16 5.70 4.85
CA MET A 102 -8.06 5.53 5.99
C MET A 102 -8.59 4.09 6.07
N ALA A 103 -9.00 3.50 4.95
CA ALA A 103 -9.41 2.10 4.90
C ALA A 103 -8.28 1.15 5.34
N MET A 104 -7.05 1.43 4.90
CA MET A 104 -5.86 0.69 5.35
C MET A 104 -5.61 0.82 6.84
N ALA A 105 -5.75 2.02 7.42
CA ALA A 105 -5.57 2.25 8.85
C ALA A 105 -6.63 1.50 9.68
N ILE A 106 -7.89 1.50 9.24
CA ILE A 106 -8.96 0.72 9.87
C ILE A 106 -8.61 -0.78 9.83
N GLY A 107 -8.19 -1.30 8.67
CA GLY A 107 -7.75 -2.69 8.54
C GLY A 107 -6.55 -3.03 9.43
N ALA A 108 -5.58 -2.12 9.57
CA ALA A 108 -4.40 -2.31 10.40
C ALA A 108 -4.72 -2.39 11.90
N VAL A 109 -5.81 -1.74 12.35
CA VAL A 109 -6.30 -1.85 13.74
C VAL A 109 -7.15 -3.10 13.91
N LEU A 110 -8.12 -3.34 13.02
CA LEU A 110 -9.05 -4.46 13.15
C LEU A 110 -8.38 -5.82 12.94
N GLY A 111 -7.39 -5.91 12.05
CA GLY A 111 -6.70 -7.16 11.70
C GLY A 111 -6.09 -7.85 12.93
N PRO A 112 -5.16 -7.21 13.65
CA PRO A 112 -4.57 -7.79 14.86
C PRO A 112 -5.59 -8.08 15.97
N LEU A 113 -6.64 -7.27 16.11
CA LEU A 113 -7.70 -7.48 17.10
C LEU A 113 -8.46 -8.79 16.85
N PHE A 114 -8.96 -9.00 15.62
CA PHE A 114 -9.65 -10.24 15.26
C PHE A 114 -8.72 -11.44 15.25
N THR A 115 -7.49 -11.26 14.76
CA THR A 115 -6.46 -12.31 14.77
C THR A 115 -6.17 -12.77 16.19
N SER A 116 -5.94 -11.83 17.12
CA SER A 116 -5.66 -12.14 18.53
C SER A 116 -6.81 -12.94 19.16
N LEU A 117 -8.05 -12.54 18.89
CA LEU A 117 -9.23 -13.25 19.39
C LEU A 117 -9.33 -14.68 18.85
N ILE A 118 -9.05 -14.89 17.56
CA ILE A 118 -9.07 -16.22 16.94
C ILE A 118 -7.93 -17.09 17.47
N MET A 119 -6.76 -16.49 17.74
CA MET A 119 -5.62 -17.20 18.33
C MET A 119 -5.90 -17.69 19.76
N GLU A 120 -6.76 -17.02 20.52
CA GLU A 120 -7.20 -17.54 21.84
C GLU A 120 -7.98 -18.85 21.73
N TRP A 121 -8.72 -19.05 20.63
CA TRP A 121 -9.63 -20.20 20.48
C TRP A 121 -8.97 -21.35 19.71
N VAL A 122 -8.23 -21.03 18.65
CA VAL A 122 -7.62 -21.99 17.72
C VAL A 122 -6.16 -22.27 18.06
N GLY A 123 -5.54 -21.45 18.92
CA GLY A 123 -4.12 -21.53 19.26
C GLY A 123 -3.22 -20.83 18.23
N PRO A 124 -1.94 -21.21 18.13
CA PRO A 124 -0.94 -20.51 17.30
C PRO A 124 -1.31 -20.40 15.82
N ASN A 125 -2.09 -21.37 15.30
CA ASN A 125 -2.55 -21.38 13.91
C ASN A 125 -3.70 -20.39 13.64
N GLY A 126 -4.25 -19.73 14.66
CA GLY A 126 -5.36 -18.79 14.54
C GLY A 126 -5.07 -17.63 13.58
N LEU A 127 -3.80 -17.18 13.50
CA LEU A 127 -3.37 -16.19 12.53
C LEU A 127 -3.63 -16.62 11.09
N PHE A 128 -3.20 -17.85 10.74
CA PHE A 128 -3.35 -18.35 9.38
C PHE A 128 -4.80 -18.68 9.05
N VAL A 129 -5.58 -19.17 10.02
CA VAL A 129 -7.02 -19.39 9.85
C VAL A 129 -7.75 -18.08 9.55
N PHE A 130 -7.45 -17.01 10.28
CA PHE A 130 -8.01 -15.68 10.00
C PHE A 130 -7.60 -15.17 8.61
N SER A 131 -6.33 -15.35 8.22
CA SER A 131 -5.84 -14.97 6.90
C SER A 131 -6.55 -15.73 5.78
N VAL A 132 -6.76 -17.05 5.92
CA VAL A 132 -7.54 -17.85 4.94
C VAL A 132 -8.95 -17.28 4.79
N GLY A 133 -9.64 -17.03 5.91
CA GLY A 133 -10.99 -16.45 5.89
C GLY A 133 -11.03 -15.09 5.19
N THR A 134 -10.06 -14.22 5.50
CA THR A 134 -9.94 -12.89 4.91
C THR A 134 -9.67 -12.96 3.40
N CYS A 135 -8.75 -13.82 2.97
CA CYS A 135 -8.45 -14.07 1.56
C CYS A 135 -9.67 -14.59 0.80
N LEU A 136 -10.43 -15.52 1.37
CA LEU A 136 -11.64 -16.08 0.75
C LEU A 136 -12.75 -15.04 0.65
N VAL A 137 -12.99 -14.27 1.71
CA VAL A 137 -14.03 -13.21 1.71
C VAL A 137 -13.68 -12.12 0.72
N LEU A 138 -12.44 -11.61 0.71
CA LEU A 138 -12.01 -10.57 -0.22
C LEU A 138 -11.95 -11.08 -1.67
N GLY A 139 -11.45 -12.30 -1.87
CA GLY A 139 -11.38 -12.93 -3.19
C GLY A 139 -12.78 -13.17 -3.77
N GLY A 140 -13.69 -13.72 -2.96
CA GLY A 140 -15.09 -13.91 -3.33
C GLY A 140 -15.82 -12.59 -3.59
N PHE A 141 -15.61 -11.58 -2.76
CA PHE A 141 -16.14 -10.24 -3.00
C PHE A 141 -15.59 -9.63 -4.30
N GLY A 142 -14.31 -9.85 -4.60
CA GLY A 142 -13.68 -9.46 -5.85
C GLY A 142 -14.36 -10.09 -7.07
N LEU A 143 -14.57 -11.41 -7.05
CA LEU A 143 -15.27 -12.14 -8.11
C LEU A 143 -16.71 -11.66 -8.29
N PHE A 144 -17.46 -11.55 -7.19
CA PHE A 144 -18.83 -11.03 -7.22
C PHE A 144 -18.89 -9.62 -7.84
N ARG A 145 -17.96 -8.75 -7.47
CA ARG A 145 -17.90 -7.39 -8.01
C ARG A 145 -17.47 -7.35 -9.49
N MET A 146 -16.69 -8.31 -9.95
CA MET A 146 -16.32 -8.45 -11.36
C MET A 146 -17.53 -8.82 -12.22
N GLU A 147 -18.42 -9.70 -11.74
CA GLU A 147 -19.65 -10.07 -12.45
C GLU A 147 -20.63 -8.89 -12.56
N CYS A 148 -20.68 -8.01 -11.55
CA CYS A 148 -21.58 -6.84 -11.57
C CYS A 148 -21.10 -5.68 -12.46
N ARG A 149 -19.85 -5.67 -12.97
CA ARG A 149 -19.31 -4.52 -13.73
C ARG A 149 -18.36 -4.95 -14.84
N ALA A 150 -18.73 -4.68 -16.09
CA ALA A 150 -17.87 -4.90 -17.27
C ALA A 150 -16.47 -4.28 -17.11
N ALA A 151 -15.45 -4.99 -17.58
CA ALA A 151 -14.07 -4.51 -17.60
C ALA A 151 -13.86 -3.48 -18.72
N ARG A 152 -13.02 -2.46 -18.48
CA ARG A 152 -12.50 -1.58 -19.53
C ARG A 152 -11.44 -2.33 -20.33
N SER A 153 -11.35 -2.09 -21.64
CA SER A 153 -10.37 -2.76 -22.50
C SER A 153 -8.94 -2.49 -22.03
N MET A 154 -8.03 -3.44 -22.26
CA MET A 154 -6.65 -3.36 -21.78
C MET A 154 -5.88 -2.17 -22.38
N GLU A 155 -6.27 -1.66 -23.55
CA GLU A 155 -5.70 -0.46 -24.19
C GLU A 155 -6.00 0.85 -23.46
N GLU A 156 -7.07 0.91 -22.65
CA GLU A 156 -7.40 2.09 -21.84
C GLU A 156 -6.65 2.12 -20.50
N GLN A 157 -5.89 1.07 -20.16
CA GLN A 157 -5.21 0.96 -18.87
C GLN A 157 -3.79 1.56 -18.98
N GLY A 158 -3.59 2.76 -18.41
CA GLY A 158 -2.28 3.41 -18.40
C GLY A 158 -1.19 2.61 -17.65
N PRO A 159 0.11 2.86 -17.92
CA PRO A 159 1.23 2.09 -17.35
C PRO A 159 1.21 2.03 -15.81
N HIS A 160 1.57 0.88 -15.24
CA HIS A 160 1.66 0.70 -13.79
C HIS A 160 2.90 1.39 -13.23
N VAL A 161 2.71 2.30 -12.29
CA VAL A 161 3.78 2.90 -11.49
C VAL A 161 3.68 2.32 -10.09
N LEU A 162 4.77 1.73 -9.60
CA LEU A 162 4.88 1.25 -8.22
C LEU A 162 4.75 2.45 -7.28
N VAL A 163 3.58 2.59 -6.67
CA VAL A 163 3.33 3.59 -5.64
C VAL A 163 3.65 2.96 -4.29
N SER A 164 4.53 3.60 -3.52
CA SER A 164 4.85 3.14 -2.17
C SER A 164 3.59 3.23 -1.29
N ARG A 165 3.44 2.28 -0.35
CA ARG A 165 2.26 2.19 0.51
C ARG A 165 2.05 3.44 1.39
N THR A 166 3.10 4.23 1.59
CA THR A 166 3.19 5.27 2.61
C THR A 166 3.32 6.69 2.08
N GLU A 167 3.53 6.90 0.77
CA GLU A 167 3.70 8.25 0.23
C GLU A 167 2.38 8.77 -0.35
N VAL A 168 1.74 9.67 0.39
CA VAL A 168 0.62 10.47 -0.11
C VAL A 168 1.12 11.56 -1.06
N VAL A 169 2.34 12.04 -0.84
CA VAL A 169 2.95 13.21 -1.49
C VAL A 169 3.28 12.98 -2.96
N SER A 170 3.53 11.74 -3.40
CA SER A 170 3.80 11.44 -4.81
C SER A 170 2.58 11.72 -5.72
N ALA A 171 1.38 11.84 -5.13
CA ALA A 171 0.18 12.33 -5.79
C ALA A 171 0.23 13.81 -6.19
N GLU A 172 0.74 14.66 -5.30
CA GLU A 172 0.81 16.12 -5.47
C GLU A 172 1.87 16.54 -6.48
N LEU A 173 2.86 15.66 -6.72
CA LEU A 173 3.93 15.85 -7.70
C LEU A 173 3.65 15.18 -9.05
N ASP A 174 2.45 14.60 -9.25
CA ASP A 174 2.09 13.98 -10.54
C ASP A 174 1.94 15.07 -11.61
N PRO A 175 2.74 15.08 -12.68
CA PRO A 175 2.61 16.07 -13.76
C PRO A 175 1.25 16.00 -14.49
N ARG A 176 0.44 14.96 -14.24
CA ARG A 176 -0.94 14.84 -14.72
C ARG A 176 -1.97 15.55 -13.83
N ALA A 177 -1.61 15.95 -12.62
CA ALA A 177 -2.35 16.93 -11.80
C ALA A 177 -2.15 18.34 -12.38
N GLY A 178 -2.31 18.46 -13.70
CA GLY A 178 -2.21 19.70 -14.43
C GLY A 178 -3.07 20.75 -13.77
N LEU A 179 -2.51 21.97 -13.71
CA LEU A 179 -3.07 23.22 -13.25
C LEU A 179 -4.42 23.53 -13.94
N GLY A 180 -5.46 22.81 -13.55
CA GLY A 180 -6.85 23.04 -13.91
C GLY A 180 -7.52 23.83 -12.80
N ASP A 181 -7.65 25.13 -13.03
CA ASP A 181 -8.79 25.94 -12.58
C ASP A 181 -8.94 26.20 -11.06
N VAL A 182 -7.84 26.27 -10.29
CA VAL A 182 -7.89 27.05 -9.04
C VAL A 182 -7.83 28.52 -9.42
N GLU A 183 -9.01 29.11 -9.58
CA GLU A 183 -9.24 30.54 -9.76
C GLU A 183 -8.52 31.34 -8.64
N GLY A 184 -7.32 31.83 -8.95
CA GLY A 184 -6.85 33.17 -8.58
C GLY A 184 -6.70 33.55 -7.10
N GLY A 185 -6.55 32.63 -6.15
CA GLY A 185 -6.05 32.96 -4.80
C GLY A 185 -4.52 32.77 -4.74
N PRO A 186 -3.71 33.73 -4.25
CA PRO A 186 -2.25 33.61 -4.34
C PRO A 186 -1.73 32.56 -3.35
N VAL A 187 -1.57 31.32 -3.82
CA VAL A 187 -0.95 30.21 -3.07
C VAL A 187 0.58 30.20 -3.21
N HIS A 188 1.12 31.03 -4.11
CA HIS A 188 2.51 31.47 -4.03
C HIS A 188 2.54 32.91 -3.53
N ALA A 189 2.43 33.10 -2.22
CA ALA A 189 3.37 34.03 -1.62
C ALA A 189 4.74 33.39 -1.85
N GLU A 190 5.35 33.67 -3.01
CA GLU A 190 6.73 33.32 -3.28
C GLU A 190 7.54 33.87 -2.10
N LEU A 191 7.90 32.98 -1.18
CA LEU A 191 8.88 33.25 -0.15
C LEU A 191 10.21 33.33 -0.87
N ASN A 192 10.41 34.45 -1.55
CA ASN A 192 11.63 34.78 -2.24
C ASN A 192 12.68 35.00 -1.15
N TRP A 193 13.58 34.02 -1.01
CA TRP A 193 14.66 34.04 -0.02
C TRP A 193 15.52 35.31 -0.12
N ASP A 194 15.64 35.90 -1.32
CA ASP A 194 16.32 37.18 -1.53
C ASP A 194 15.59 38.34 -0.84
N ARG A 195 14.24 38.33 -0.82
CA ARG A 195 13.45 39.36 -0.11
C ARG A 195 13.54 39.21 1.40
N LEU A 196 13.63 37.98 1.91
CA LEU A 196 13.87 37.73 3.33
C LEU A 196 15.26 38.17 3.75
N GLU A 197 16.31 37.87 2.98
CA GLU A 197 17.66 38.36 3.27
C GLU A 197 17.72 39.89 3.29
N ILE A 198 17.08 40.57 2.31
CA ILE A 198 17.03 42.04 2.28
C ILE A 198 16.24 42.60 3.48
N ALA A 199 15.11 41.98 3.86
CA ALA A 199 14.32 42.42 5.01
C ALA A 199 15.06 42.19 6.33
N LEU A 200 15.77 41.08 6.47
CA LEU A 200 16.56 40.72 7.65
C LEU A 200 17.80 41.61 7.78
N PHE A 201 18.47 41.95 6.68
CA PHE A 201 19.52 42.98 6.65
C PHE A 201 19.01 44.37 7.03
N ARG A 202 17.81 44.77 6.59
CA ARG A 202 17.20 46.06 6.98
C ARG A 202 16.85 46.10 8.47
N LEU A 203 16.37 44.99 9.04
CA LEU A 203 16.02 44.87 10.46
C LEU A 203 17.27 44.79 11.36
N LEU A 204 18.33 44.11 10.93
CA LEU A 204 19.59 44.07 11.67
C LEU A 204 20.33 45.41 11.61
N ARG A 205 20.25 46.15 10.49
CA ARG A 205 20.87 47.49 10.38
C ARG A 205 20.18 48.54 11.25
N THR A 206 18.89 48.39 11.54
CA THR A 206 18.13 49.32 12.41
C THR A 206 18.31 49.06 13.90
N ARG A 207 18.84 47.89 14.30
CA ARG A 207 19.14 47.56 15.70
C ARG A 207 20.55 47.94 16.17
N SER A 208 21.42 48.40 15.27
CA SER A 208 22.83 48.73 15.58
C SER A 208 23.09 50.24 15.86
N ILE A 209 22.03 51.08 15.91
CA ILE A 209 22.15 52.51 16.24
C ILE A 209 21.24 52.89 17.43
N ARG A 210 21.13 52.00 18.42
CA ARG A 210 20.64 52.40 19.73
C ARG A 210 21.33 51.61 20.83
#